data_AF-A0A388QU85-F1
#
_entry.id   AF-A0A388QU85-F1
#
_cell.length_a   1.000
_cell.length_b   1.000
_cell.length_c   1.000
_cell.angle_alpha   90.00
_cell.angle_beta   90.00
_cell.angle_gamma   90.00
#
_symmetry.space_group_name_H-M   'P 1'
#
loop_
_entity.id
_entity.type
_entity.pdbx_description
1 polymer ?
#
loop_
_entity_poly.entity_id
_entity_poly.type
_entity_poly.pdbx_seq_one_letter_code
_entity_poly.pdbx_strand_id
1 'polypeptide(L)'
;MPPAWSLSSARTLGPVRVGVRAGMTEAVTPDGELVYRTPLPVAAARRWWQDLGGDVVTGPLPTIVRMRAYGTAFQLSVWQACRRIPAGQRRTYGQLAQAVGCRSAQAIGTALGANPLAGIIPCHRVVAADGLGGFAWGAGRKQAWLEAEVDGTAR
;
A
#
# COMPACT_ATOMS: atom_id res chain seq x y z
N MET A 1 -11.03 3.44 -18.25
CA MET A 1 -9.67 3.91 -17.92
C MET A 1 -9.38 3.57 -16.46
N PRO A 2 -8.15 3.20 -16.08
CA PRO A 2 -7.81 3.00 -14.67
C PRO A 2 -7.94 4.32 -13.88
N PRO A 3 -8.24 4.28 -12.57
CA PRO A 3 -8.35 5.49 -11.76
C PRO A 3 -7.05 6.30 -11.75
N ALA A 4 -7.16 7.63 -11.72
CA ALA A 4 -5.99 8.50 -11.61
C ALA A 4 -5.30 8.30 -10.25
N TRP A 5 -3.96 8.32 -10.22
CA TRP A 5 -3.17 8.10 -9.01
C TRP A 5 -2.33 9.33 -8.65
N SER A 6 -2.24 9.66 -7.36
CA SER A 6 -1.38 10.73 -6.87
C SER A 6 -0.84 10.47 -5.46
N LEU A 7 0.15 11.25 -5.05
CA LEU A 7 0.77 11.19 -3.73
C LEU A 7 0.65 12.56 -3.06
N SER A 8 0.44 12.59 -1.75
CA SER A 8 0.30 13.83 -0.98
C SER A 8 0.97 13.74 0.38
N SER A 9 1.68 14.81 0.76
CA SER A 9 2.13 15.02 2.14
C SER A 9 1.06 15.69 3.00
N ALA A 10 0.16 16.45 2.39
CA ALA A 10 -0.99 17.04 3.07
C ALA A 10 -2.05 15.97 3.33
N ARG A 11 -2.37 15.76 4.60
CA ARG A 11 -3.47 14.88 5.05
C ARG A 11 -4.72 15.72 5.29
N THR A 12 -5.57 15.85 4.27
CA THR A 12 -6.96 16.25 4.52
C THR A 12 -7.74 14.98 4.81
N LEU A 13 -8.11 14.78 6.07
CA LEU A 13 -8.85 13.60 6.49
C LEU A 13 -10.34 13.93 6.46
N GLY A 14 -11.01 13.43 5.44
CA GLY A 14 -12.47 13.48 5.34
C GLY A 14 -13.11 12.19 5.82
N PRO A 15 -14.45 12.09 5.76
CA PRO A 15 -15.12 10.83 5.99
C PRO A 15 -14.72 9.80 4.93
N VAL A 16 -14.69 8.52 5.32
CA VAL A 16 -14.56 7.39 4.39
C VAL A 16 -15.64 6.35 4.64
N ARG A 17 -15.97 5.61 3.59
CA ARG A 17 -16.70 4.34 3.69
C ARG A 17 -15.68 3.20 3.64
N VAL A 18 -15.84 2.24 4.53
CA VAL A 18 -14.96 1.06 4.59
C VAL A 18 -15.76 -0.21 4.31
N GLY A 19 -15.31 -1.01 3.35
CA GLY A 19 -15.98 -2.24 2.94
C GLY A 19 -15.04 -3.18 2.18
N VAL A 20 -15.57 -4.31 1.70
CA VAL A 20 -14.79 -5.31 0.95
C VAL A 20 -15.13 -5.23 -0.53
N ARG A 21 -14.12 -5.18 -1.39
CA ARG A 21 -14.23 -5.27 -2.85
C ARG A 21 -13.13 -6.19 -3.38
N ALA A 22 -13.51 -7.17 -4.21
CA ALA A 22 -12.58 -8.15 -4.79
C ALA A 22 -11.66 -8.81 -3.74
N GLY A 23 -12.24 -9.21 -2.60
CA GLY A 23 -11.49 -9.85 -1.50
C GLY A 23 -10.57 -8.93 -0.70
N MET A 24 -10.54 -7.63 -1.00
CA MET A 24 -9.73 -6.63 -0.30
C MET A 24 -10.64 -5.65 0.45
N THR A 25 -10.30 -5.35 1.68
CA THR A 25 -10.85 -4.23 2.44
C THR A 25 -10.35 -2.92 1.85
N GLU A 26 -11.25 -1.99 1.56
CA GLU A 26 -10.96 -0.67 1.01
C GLU A 26 -11.59 0.42 1.88
N ALA A 27 -10.88 1.54 2.05
CA ALA A 27 -11.45 2.79 2.55
C ALA A 27 -11.49 3.81 1.41
N VAL A 28 -12.68 4.34 1.13
CA VAL A 28 -12.95 5.22 -0.02
C VAL A 28 -13.74 6.44 0.45
N THR A 29 -13.32 7.64 0.08
CA THR A 29 -14.04 8.89 0.38
C THR A 29 -15.39 8.94 -0.37
N PRO A 30 -16.39 9.73 0.09
CA PRO A 30 -17.69 9.86 -0.58
C PRO A 30 -17.60 10.22 -2.07
N ASP A 31 -16.58 10.96 -2.47
CA ASP A 31 -16.32 11.39 -3.85
C ASP A 31 -15.42 10.42 -4.65
N GLY A 32 -15.16 9.22 -4.12
CA GLY A 32 -14.56 8.12 -4.87
C GLY A 32 -13.04 8.09 -4.89
N GLU A 33 -12.37 8.68 -3.90
CA GLU A 33 -10.93 8.51 -3.70
C GLU A 33 -10.62 7.31 -2.82
N LEU A 34 -9.90 6.32 -3.37
CA LEU A 34 -9.35 5.20 -2.59
C LEU A 34 -8.11 5.68 -1.82
N VAL A 35 -8.16 5.55 -0.50
CA VAL A 35 -7.11 6.04 0.42
C VAL A 35 -6.45 4.93 1.25
N TYR A 36 -7.09 3.78 1.36
CA TYR A 36 -6.53 2.61 2.04
C TYR A 36 -7.01 1.31 1.40
N ARG A 37 -6.12 0.33 1.22
CA ARG A 37 -6.40 -0.99 0.65
C ARG A 37 -5.62 -2.08 1.37
N THR A 38 -6.40 -2.99 1.91
CA THR A 38 -6.15 -4.03 2.91
C THR A 38 -6.51 -5.49 2.60
N PRO A 39 -5.68 -6.54 2.71
CA PRO A 39 -6.24 -7.89 2.88
C PRO A 39 -6.72 -8.13 4.32
N LEU A 40 -6.47 -7.20 5.26
CA LEU A 40 -6.90 -7.30 6.64
C LEU A 40 -8.41 -7.02 6.79
N PRO A 41 -9.05 -7.48 7.88
CA PRO A 41 -10.49 -7.27 8.11
C PRO A 41 -10.92 -5.79 8.10
N VAL A 42 -12.19 -5.52 7.79
CA VAL A 42 -12.80 -4.17 7.80
C VAL A 42 -12.51 -3.41 9.09
N ALA A 43 -12.56 -4.08 10.24
CA ALA A 43 -12.25 -3.47 11.54
C ALA A 43 -10.84 -2.87 11.61
N ALA A 44 -9.84 -3.50 10.98
CA ALA A 44 -8.47 -3.00 10.95
C ALA A 44 -8.35 -1.72 10.11
N ALA A 45 -9.04 -1.65 8.97
CA ALA A 45 -9.08 -0.45 8.15
C ALA A 45 -9.82 0.71 8.81
N ARG A 46 -10.93 0.42 9.50
CA ARG A 46 -11.65 1.43 10.30
C ARG A 46 -10.77 1.99 11.40
N ARG A 47 -10.11 1.11 12.18
CA ARG A 47 -9.17 1.51 13.22
C ARG A 47 -8.03 2.35 12.65
N TRP A 48 -7.41 1.90 11.55
CA TRP A 48 -6.34 2.65 10.89
C TRP A 48 -6.77 4.07 10.50
N TRP A 49 -7.99 4.24 9.98
CA TRP A 49 -8.52 5.56 9.62
C TRP A 49 -8.81 6.44 10.86
N GLN A 50 -9.40 5.85 11.89
CA GLN A 50 -9.71 6.52 13.15
C GLN A 50 -8.45 6.95 13.91
N ASP A 51 -7.41 6.11 13.93
CA ASP A 51 -6.10 6.41 14.55
C ASP A 51 -5.43 7.62 13.88
N LEU A 52 -5.80 7.94 12.64
CA LEU A 52 -5.35 9.14 11.93
C LEU A 52 -6.21 10.38 12.23
N GLY A 53 -7.34 10.23 12.92
CA GLY A 53 -8.31 11.30 13.19
C GLY A 53 -9.35 11.48 12.08
N GLY A 54 -9.55 10.50 11.21
CA GLY A 54 -10.57 10.54 10.16
C GLY A 54 -11.88 9.86 10.57
N ASP A 55 -12.98 10.30 9.98
CA ASP A 55 -14.32 9.75 10.24
C ASP A 55 -14.63 8.53 9.36
N VAL A 56 -15.36 7.55 9.92
CA VAL A 56 -15.91 6.42 9.15
C VAL A 56 -17.44 6.56 9.09
N VAL A 57 -17.97 6.69 7.88
CA VAL A 57 -19.41 6.82 7.61
C VAL A 57 -19.99 5.53 7.03
N THR A 58 -21.30 5.37 7.14
CA THR A 58 -22.04 4.19 6.67
C THR A 58 -22.42 4.31 5.19
N GLY A 59 -22.88 3.19 4.62
CA GLY A 59 -23.35 3.09 3.23
C GLY A 59 -22.43 2.26 2.33
N PRO A 60 -22.84 2.03 1.07
CA PRO A 60 -22.09 1.23 0.13
C PRO A 60 -20.79 1.93 -0.29
N LEU A 61 -19.76 1.12 -0.58
CA LEU A 61 -18.51 1.63 -1.11
C LEU A 61 -18.76 2.42 -2.42
N PRO A 62 -18.30 3.67 -2.54
CA PRO A 62 -18.41 4.45 -3.77
C PRO A 62 -17.63 3.81 -4.92
N THR A 63 -17.93 4.22 -6.14
CA THR A 63 -17.08 3.93 -7.30
C THR A 63 -15.74 4.63 -7.12
N ILE A 64 -14.64 3.91 -7.34
CA ILE A 64 -13.30 4.48 -7.29
C ILE A 64 -13.03 5.22 -8.59
N VAL A 65 -12.81 6.52 -8.50
CA VAL A 65 -12.46 7.40 -9.65
C VAL A 65 -11.01 7.88 -9.58
N ARG A 66 -10.43 7.91 -8.38
CA ARG A 66 -9.02 8.24 -8.14
C ARG A 66 -8.47 7.49 -6.93
N MET A 67 -7.16 7.47 -6.82
CA MET A 67 -6.42 6.82 -5.75
C MET A 67 -5.37 7.80 -5.22
N ARG A 68 -5.20 7.88 -3.90
CA ARG A 68 -4.17 8.73 -3.28
C ARG A 68 -3.61 8.11 -2.02
N ALA A 69 -2.29 8.04 -1.92
CA ALA A 69 -1.62 7.73 -0.67
C ALA A 69 -1.13 8.99 0.03
N TYR A 70 -1.28 8.96 1.36
CA TYR A 70 -0.86 10.01 2.27
C TYR A 70 0.29 9.51 3.14
N GLY A 71 1.38 10.27 3.20
CA GLY A 71 2.59 9.87 3.91
C GLY A 71 3.54 11.03 4.13
N THR A 72 4.56 10.81 4.97
CA THR A 72 5.68 11.74 5.10
C THR A 72 6.46 11.83 3.78
N ALA A 73 7.20 12.92 3.56
CA ALA A 73 8.01 13.06 2.34
C ALA A 73 8.92 11.85 2.08
N PHE A 74 9.49 11.27 3.14
CA PHE A 74 10.27 10.05 3.06
C PHE A 74 9.45 8.83 2.63
N GLN A 75 8.29 8.60 3.27
CA GLN A 75 7.37 7.51 2.87
C GLN A 75 6.96 7.64 1.41
N LEU A 76 6.59 8.84 0.97
CA LEU A 76 6.20 9.09 -0.42
C LEU A 76 7.34 8.75 -1.39
N SER A 77 8.57 9.17 -1.11
CA SER A 77 9.75 8.84 -1.92
C SER A 77 9.97 7.33 -2.03
N VAL A 78 9.88 6.61 -0.90
CA VAL A 78 10.01 5.14 -0.87
C VAL A 78 8.91 4.46 -1.68
N TRP A 79 7.65 4.89 -1.54
CA TRP A 79 6.52 4.31 -2.27
C TRP A 79 6.61 4.59 -3.78
N GLN A 80 7.07 5.78 -4.19
CA GLN A 80 7.35 6.09 -5.59
C GLN A 80 8.42 5.16 -6.16
N ALA A 81 9.53 4.97 -5.45
CA ALA A 81 10.60 4.10 -5.88
C ALA A 81 10.14 2.64 -5.96
N CYS A 82 9.37 2.18 -4.97
CA CYS A 82 8.83 0.81 -4.94
C CYS A 82 7.88 0.54 -6.12
N ARG A 83 7.04 1.50 -6.52
CA ARG A 83 6.14 1.35 -7.68
C ARG A 83 6.86 1.16 -9.01
N ARG A 84 8.13 1.56 -9.11
CA ARG A 84 8.95 1.35 -10.32
C ARG A 84 9.44 -0.09 -10.48
N ILE A 85 9.25 -0.95 -9.47
CA ILE A 85 9.64 -2.36 -9.55
C ILE A 85 8.59 -3.11 -10.37
N PRO A 86 8.91 -3.66 -11.56
CA PRO A 86 7.95 -4.38 -12.40
C PRO A 86 7.45 -5.67 -11.76
N ALA A 87 6.32 -6.19 -12.23
CA ALA A 87 5.82 -7.51 -11.81
C ALA A 87 6.85 -8.60 -12.14
N GLY A 88 6.98 -9.58 -11.23
CA GLY A 88 7.95 -10.68 -11.36
C GLY A 88 9.39 -10.27 -11.04
N GLN A 89 9.68 -8.98 -10.84
CA GLN A 89 10.98 -8.50 -10.39
C GLN A 89 11.01 -8.22 -8.89
N ARG A 90 12.18 -8.45 -8.29
CA ARG A 90 12.44 -8.17 -6.87
C ARG A 90 13.57 -7.15 -6.73
N ARG A 91 13.55 -6.41 -5.62
CA ARG A 91 14.68 -5.58 -5.17
C ARG A 91 14.93 -5.83 -3.69
N THR A 92 16.16 -5.69 -3.24
CA THR A 92 16.44 -5.75 -1.80
C THR A 92 16.09 -4.43 -1.13
N TYR A 93 15.85 -4.45 0.18
CA TYR A 93 15.71 -3.21 0.97
C TYR A 93 16.92 -2.27 0.79
N GLY A 94 18.14 -2.82 0.68
CA GLY A 94 19.36 -2.05 0.44
C GLY A 94 19.41 -1.40 -0.95
N GLN A 95 19.02 -2.13 -1.99
CA GLN A 95 18.91 -1.57 -3.35
C GLN A 95 17.87 -0.44 -3.41
N LEU A 96 16.74 -0.62 -2.74
CA LEU A 96 15.72 0.43 -2.68
C LEU A 96 16.21 1.63 -1.84
N ALA A 97 16.96 1.39 -0.77
CA ALA A 97 17.58 2.45 0.04
C ALA A 97 18.51 3.31 -0.82
N GLN A 98 19.41 2.69 -1.60
CA GLN A 98 20.29 3.38 -2.55
C GLN A 98 19.49 4.22 -3.55
N ALA A 99 18.42 3.66 -4.13
CA ALA A 99 17.58 4.35 -5.11
C ALA A 99 16.85 5.59 -4.56
N VAL A 100 16.64 5.67 -3.25
CA VAL A 100 16.00 6.84 -2.59
C VAL A 100 16.98 7.73 -1.85
N GLY A 101 18.29 7.46 -1.92
CA GLY A 101 19.32 8.21 -1.19
C GLY A 101 19.31 7.97 0.33
N CYS A 102 18.77 6.84 0.79
CA CYS A 102 18.76 6.43 2.19
C CYS A 102 19.88 5.42 2.46
N ARG A 103 20.52 5.50 3.64
CA ARG A 103 21.55 4.54 4.07
C ARG A 103 20.99 3.38 4.92
N SER A 104 19.74 3.46 5.37
CA SER A 104 19.12 2.47 6.27
C SER A 104 18.09 1.62 5.54
N ALA A 105 18.39 0.32 5.40
CA ALA A 105 17.42 -0.67 4.93
C ALA A 105 16.23 -0.84 5.89
N GLN A 106 16.46 -0.65 7.20
CA GLN A 106 15.41 -0.70 8.23
C GLN A 106 14.40 0.42 8.04
N ALA A 107 14.85 1.65 7.77
CA ALA A 107 13.97 2.78 7.50
C ALA A 107 13.09 2.54 6.26
N ILE A 108 13.64 1.89 5.22
CA ILE A 108 12.86 1.44 4.06
C ILE A 108 11.79 0.43 4.47
N GLY A 109 12.14 -0.56 5.30
CA GLY A 109 11.20 -1.53 5.85
C GLY A 109 10.03 -0.86 6.59
N THR A 110 10.32 0.10 7.47
CA THR A 110 9.29 0.87 8.19
C THR A 110 8.40 1.68 7.24
N ALA A 111 8.99 2.36 6.26
CA ALA A 111 8.23 3.13 5.27
C ALA A 111 7.31 2.24 4.42
N LEU A 112 7.78 1.06 3.99
CA LEU A 112 6.98 0.08 3.26
C LEU A 112 5.90 -0.56 4.13
N GLY A 113 6.16 -0.76 5.42
CA GLY A 113 5.16 -1.25 6.38
C GLY A 113 4.00 -0.28 6.58
N ALA A 114 4.24 1.02 6.39
CA ALA A 114 3.22 2.07 6.46
C ALA A 114 2.45 2.28 5.14
N ASN A 115 2.69 1.47 4.11
CA ASN A 115 2.05 1.58 2.81
C ASN A 115 0.52 1.41 2.91
N PRO A 116 -0.27 2.45 2.63
CA PRO A 116 -1.73 2.37 2.78
C PRO A 116 -2.40 1.63 1.61
N LEU A 117 -1.70 1.42 0.49
CA LEU A 117 -2.30 0.94 -0.75
C LEU A 117 -1.49 -0.22 -1.32
N ALA A 118 -1.23 -1.25 -0.51
CA ALA A 118 -0.49 -2.40 -1.01
C ALA A 118 -1.30 -3.22 -2.03
N GLY A 119 -0.56 -3.90 -2.91
CA GLY A 119 -1.04 -4.35 -4.21
C GLY A 119 -0.86 -3.26 -5.28
N ILE A 120 -1.28 -2.02 -5.02
CA ILE A 120 -1.04 -0.88 -5.93
C ILE A 120 0.39 -0.35 -5.79
N ILE A 121 0.85 -0.19 -4.55
CA ILE A 121 2.27 -0.02 -4.21
C ILE A 121 2.81 -1.42 -3.89
N PRO A 122 3.69 -2.00 -4.73
CA PRO A 122 4.03 -3.42 -4.70
C PRO A 122 5.14 -3.73 -3.67
N CYS A 123 4.89 -3.39 -2.41
CA CYS A 123 5.89 -3.54 -1.34
C CYS A 123 6.29 -4.99 -1.05
N HIS A 124 5.50 -5.98 -1.48
CA HIS A 124 5.85 -7.40 -1.44
C HIS A 124 7.03 -7.75 -2.34
N ARG A 125 7.33 -6.94 -3.37
CA ARG A 125 8.49 -7.10 -4.28
C ARG A 125 9.83 -6.71 -3.65
N VAL A 126 9.81 -6.11 -2.46
CA VAL A 126 11.03 -5.70 -1.74
C VAL A 126 11.39 -6.76 -0.71
N VAL A 127 12.58 -7.37 -0.82
CA VAL A 127 13.01 -8.53 -0.02
C VAL A 127 14.28 -8.24 0.78
N ALA A 128 14.61 -9.10 1.74
CA ALA A 128 15.91 -9.04 2.41
C ALA A 128 17.02 -9.51 1.46
N ALA A 129 18.27 -9.20 1.79
CA ALA A 129 19.41 -9.62 0.96
C ALA A 129 19.61 -11.15 0.98
N ASP A 130 19.21 -11.78 2.08
CA ASP A 130 19.39 -13.18 2.43
C ASP A 130 18.05 -13.96 2.55
N GLY A 131 16.92 -13.34 2.16
CA GLY A 131 15.63 -13.99 2.26
C GLY A 131 14.43 -13.09 2.00
N LEU A 132 13.24 -13.53 2.41
CA LEU A 132 11.99 -12.82 2.13
C LEU A 132 11.88 -11.47 2.86
N GLY A 133 12.43 -11.37 4.06
CA GLY A 133 12.28 -10.21 4.95
C GLY A 133 10.84 -9.97 5.42
N GLY A 134 10.60 -8.82 6.06
CA GLY A 134 9.31 -8.49 6.65
C GLY A 134 8.19 -8.19 5.63
N PHE A 135 6.94 -8.34 6.06
CA PHE A 135 5.75 -7.88 5.34
C PHE A 135 4.64 -7.56 6.33
N ALA A 136 4.05 -6.37 6.25
CA ALA A 136 2.99 -5.95 7.18
C ALA A 136 1.76 -6.88 7.14
N TRP A 137 1.58 -7.64 6.06
CA TRP A 137 0.43 -8.53 5.87
C TRP A 137 0.77 -10.02 5.96
N GLY A 138 1.93 -10.35 6.52
CA GLY A 138 2.38 -11.72 6.79
C GLY A 138 3.23 -12.35 5.69
N ALA A 139 4.28 -13.07 6.09
CA ALA A 139 5.27 -13.66 5.17
C ALA A 139 4.64 -14.62 4.15
N GLY A 140 3.70 -15.49 4.55
CA GLY A 140 3.04 -16.44 3.64
C GLY A 140 2.30 -15.75 2.48
N ARG A 141 1.68 -14.58 2.74
CA ARG A 141 1.03 -13.81 1.68
C ARG A 141 2.04 -13.18 0.73
N LYS A 142 3.15 -12.65 1.26
CA LYS A 142 4.23 -12.09 0.44
C LYS A 142 4.80 -13.14 -0.51
N GLN A 143 5.03 -14.35 -0.01
CA GLN A 143 5.47 -15.50 -0.78
C GLN A 143 4.47 -15.80 -1.92
N ALA A 144 3.19 -16.03 -1.59
CA ALA A 144 2.16 -16.35 -2.58
C ALA A 144 1.99 -15.27 -3.67
N TRP A 145 2.12 -13.99 -3.31
CA TRP A 145 2.03 -12.89 -4.28
C TRP A 145 3.25 -12.84 -5.21
N LEU A 146 4.44 -13.14 -4.69
CA LEU A 146 5.65 -13.22 -5.51
C LEU A 146 5.60 -14.41 -6.47
N GLU A 147 5.04 -15.55 -6.05
CA GLU A 147 4.87 -16.75 -6.87
C GLU A 147 3.85 -16.48 -8.00
N ALA A 148 2.68 -15.93 -7.67
CA ALA A 148 1.65 -15.61 -8.66
C ALA A 148 2.13 -14.63 -9.75
N GLU A 149 3.04 -13.73 -9.44
CA GLU A 149 3.63 -12.82 -10.42
C GLU A 149 4.61 -13.51 -11.39
N VAL A 150 5.31 -14.55 -10.94
CA VAL A 150 6.21 -15.34 -11.79
C VAL A 150 5.41 -16.24 -12.72
N ASP A 151 4.33 -16.83 -12.21
CA ASP A 151 3.45 -17.74 -12.96
C ASP A 151 2.51 -17.00 -13.93
N GLY A 152 2.51 -15.65 -13.92
CA GLY A 152 1.61 -14.83 -14.73
C GLY A 152 0.13 -14.90 -14.28
N THR A 153 -0.12 -15.43 -13.09
CA THR A 153 -1.47 -15.62 -12.51
C THR A 153 -1.92 -14.43 -11.66
N ALA A 154 -1.02 -13.50 -11.34
CA ALA A 154 -1.35 -12.22 -10.71
C ALA A 154 -2.21 -11.36 -11.66
N ARG A 155 -3.52 -11.34 -11.45
CA ARG A 155 -4.50 -10.47 -12.13
C ARG A 155 -5.06 -9.42 -11.19
#